data_AF-A0A3B8NHS0-F1
#
_entry.id   AF-A0A3B8NHS0-F1
#
_cell.length_a   1.000
_cell.length_b   1.000
_cell.length_c   1.000
_cell.angle_alpha   90.00
_cell.angle_beta   90.00
_cell.angle_gamma   90.00
#
_symmetry.space_group_name_H-M   'P 1'
#
loop_
_entity.id
_entity.type
_entity.pdbx_description
1 polymer ?
#
loop_
_entity_poly.entity_id
_entity_poly.type
_entity_poly.pdbx_seq_one_letter_code
_entity_poly.pdbx_strand_id
1 'polypeptide(L)'
;MAQSPLKEIPSSEIGSYLQNWDALGSMITRGRSFSGYERNCCFLNLGSETKGSSINFADISAASGLNLIDDTRAIIATDWDHDGDLDLWVTNREGPRVRLLRNNLEQDQRSGSVSLHLKGTTCNLDAIGAKLTLI
;
A
#
# COMPACT_ATOMS: atom_id res chain seq x y z
N MET A 1 7.06 -13.10 20.30
CA MET A 1 6.56 -11.74 20.63
C MET A 1 6.38 -11.65 22.13
N ALA A 2 6.52 -10.47 22.73
CA ALA A 2 6.25 -10.29 24.16
C ALA A 2 4.76 -10.55 24.42
N GLN A 3 4.43 -11.70 25.00
CA GLN A 3 3.06 -12.03 25.36
C GLN A 3 2.73 -11.35 26.68
N SER A 4 1.65 -10.57 26.69
CA SER A 4 1.16 -9.97 27.93
C SER A 4 0.79 -11.06 28.95
N PRO A 5 1.10 -10.86 30.24
CA PRO A 5 0.62 -11.69 31.30
C PRO A 5 -0.90 -11.88 31.26
N LEU A 6 -1.35 -13.12 31.38
CA LEU A 6 -2.79 -13.45 31.43
C LEU A 6 -3.38 -13.30 32.83
N LYS A 7 -2.52 -13.13 33.84
CA LYS A 7 -2.88 -12.90 35.25
C LYS A 7 -1.94 -11.84 35.80
N GLU A 8 -2.33 -11.23 36.91
CA GLU A 8 -1.46 -10.32 37.64
C GLU A 8 -0.23 -11.08 38.14
N ILE A 9 0.97 -10.57 37.83
CA ILE A 9 2.25 -11.18 38.20
C ILE A 9 2.98 -10.21 39.14
N PRO A 10 3.60 -10.68 40.23
CA PRO A 10 4.45 -9.85 41.07
C PRO A 10 5.57 -9.17 40.28
N SER A 11 5.97 -7.97 40.70
CA SER A 11 7.05 -7.19 40.08
C SER A 11 8.40 -7.93 40.05
N SER A 12 8.62 -8.90 40.94
CA SER A 12 9.80 -9.77 40.94
C SER A 12 9.88 -10.73 39.76
N GLU A 13 8.75 -11.05 39.13
CA GLU A 13 8.63 -12.05 38.07
C GLU A 13 8.33 -11.43 36.69
N ILE A 14 8.05 -10.12 36.62
CA ILE A 14 7.75 -9.39 35.39
C ILE A 14 8.99 -9.12 34.50
N GLY A 15 10.20 -9.41 35.00
CA GLY A 15 11.46 -9.05 34.35
C GLY A 15 11.61 -9.59 32.92
N SER A 16 11.19 -10.84 32.68
CA SER A 16 11.26 -11.45 31.34
C SER A 16 10.32 -10.77 30.34
N TYR A 17 9.13 -10.37 30.79
CA TYR A 17 8.18 -9.61 29.97
C TYR A 17 8.75 -8.24 29.58
N LEU A 18 9.34 -7.50 30.53
CA LEU A 18 9.97 -6.21 30.27
C LEU A 18 11.17 -6.31 29.33
N GLN A 19 12.01 -7.33 29.49
CA GLN A 19 13.12 -7.61 28.57
C GLN A 19 12.63 -7.89 27.14
N ASN A 20 11.55 -8.66 26.99
CA ASN A 20 10.97 -8.93 25.68
C ASN A 20 10.35 -7.66 25.06
N TRP A 21 9.80 -6.77 25.87
CA TRP A 21 9.31 -5.46 25.42
C TRP A 21 10.43 -4.53 24.99
N ASP A 22 11.52 -4.47 25.74
CA ASP A 22 12.71 -3.69 25.38
C ASP A 22 13.32 -4.22 24.08
N ALA A 23 13.46 -5.54 23.95
CA ALA A 23 13.91 -6.18 22.71
C ALA A 23 12.99 -5.83 21.52
N LEU A 24 11.67 -5.89 21.69
CA LEU A 24 10.72 -5.46 20.66
C LEU A 24 10.90 -3.98 20.33
N GLY A 25 10.94 -3.08 21.32
CA GLY A 25 11.15 -1.65 21.11
C GLY A 25 12.46 -1.33 20.38
N SER A 26 13.53 -2.08 20.68
CA SER A 26 14.81 -2.01 19.97
C SER A 26 14.68 -2.44 18.51
N MET A 27 13.95 -3.52 18.23
CA MET A 27 13.63 -3.94 16.87
C MET A 27 12.83 -2.85 16.14
N ILE A 28 11.89 -2.20 16.82
CA ILE A 28 11.07 -1.15 16.23
C ILE A 28 11.90 0.03 15.77
N THR A 29 12.72 0.54 16.69
CA THR A 29 13.53 1.75 16.52
C THR A 29 14.67 1.57 15.53
N ARG A 30 15.22 0.35 15.45
CA ARG A 30 16.31 0.02 14.52
C ARG A 30 15.84 -0.26 13.09
N GLY A 31 14.54 -0.17 12.82
CA GLY A 31 14.00 -0.58 11.53
C GLY A 31 14.23 -2.07 11.30
N ARG A 32 13.53 -2.90 12.06
CA ARG A 32 13.36 -4.30 11.68
C ARG A 32 11.95 -4.55 11.16
N SER A 33 11.89 -5.34 10.08
CA SER A 33 10.66 -5.91 9.55
C SER A 33 9.85 -6.59 10.65
N PHE A 34 8.55 -6.31 10.70
CA PHE A 34 7.64 -7.05 11.55
C PHE A 34 7.11 -8.31 10.89
N SER A 35 7.06 -8.32 9.56
CA SER A 35 6.59 -9.48 8.79
C SER A 35 7.72 -10.46 8.45
N GLY A 36 8.87 -10.40 9.14
CA GLY A 36 9.97 -11.34 8.93
C GLY A 36 10.53 -11.43 7.50
N TYR A 37 10.48 -10.33 6.73
CA TYR A 37 10.83 -10.30 5.30
C TYR A 37 9.96 -11.21 4.42
N GLU A 38 8.73 -11.49 4.87
CA GLU A 38 7.68 -12.01 3.99
C GLU A 38 7.51 -11.08 2.80
N ARG A 39 7.36 -11.66 1.60
CA ARG A 39 7.17 -10.86 0.39
C ARG A 39 5.74 -10.39 0.29
N ASN A 40 5.56 -9.22 -0.31
CA ASN A 40 4.24 -8.71 -0.63
C ASN A 40 3.49 -9.64 -1.58
N CYS A 41 2.22 -9.88 -1.27
CA CYS A 41 1.33 -10.70 -2.09
C CYS A 41 0.33 -9.83 -2.86
N CYS A 42 0.04 -10.21 -4.11
CA CYS A 42 -0.97 -9.61 -4.96
C CYS A 42 -1.87 -10.70 -5.55
N PHE A 43 -3.16 -10.61 -5.25
CA PHE A 43 -4.15 -11.58 -5.70
C PHE A 43 -5.11 -10.94 -6.70
N LEU A 44 -5.17 -11.51 -7.90
CA LEU A 44 -6.11 -11.10 -8.93
C LEU A 44 -7.44 -11.82 -8.70
N ASN A 45 -8.51 -11.04 -8.55
CA ASN A 45 -9.87 -11.59 -8.52
C ASN A 45 -10.25 -12.09 -9.93
N LEU A 46 -10.53 -13.38 -10.04
CA LEU A 46 -10.92 -14.03 -11.30
C LEU A 46 -12.43 -14.02 -11.54
N GLY A 47 -13.19 -13.44 -10.61
CA GLY A 47 -14.65 -13.43 -10.63
C GLY A 47 -15.25 -14.73 -10.10
N SER A 48 -16.54 -14.91 -10.42
CA SER A 48 -17.36 -16.05 -10.03
C SER A 48 -17.99 -16.59 -11.31
N GLU A 49 -17.82 -17.88 -11.59
CA GLU A 49 -18.32 -18.50 -12.83
C GLU A 49 -19.85 -18.58 -12.86
N THR A 50 -20.48 -18.68 -11.69
CA THR A 50 -21.95 -18.74 -11.55
C THR A 50 -22.43 -17.97 -10.33
N LYS A 51 -23.64 -17.42 -10.41
CA LYS A 51 -24.27 -16.66 -9.31
C LYS A 51 -24.43 -17.58 -8.09
N GLY A 52 -23.62 -17.36 -7.04
CA GLY A 52 -23.59 -18.18 -5.83
C GLY A 52 -22.38 -19.12 -5.69
N SER A 53 -21.46 -19.15 -6.66
CA SER A 53 -20.19 -19.88 -6.54
C SER A 53 -19.10 -19.06 -5.86
N SER A 54 -18.11 -19.75 -5.29
CA SER A 54 -16.96 -19.14 -4.64
C SER A 54 -16.21 -18.20 -5.60
N ILE A 55 -15.77 -17.05 -5.08
CA ILE A 55 -14.89 -16.14 -5.81
C ILE A 55 -13.48 -16.72 -5.80
N ASN A 56 -12.88 -16.86 -6.98
CA ASN A 56 -11.52 -17.38 -7.12
C ASN A 56 -10.50 -16.26 -7.21
N PHE A 57 -9.31 -16.50 -6.65
CA PHE A 57 -8.19 -15.59 -6.71
C PHE A 57 -6.95 -16.31 -7.25
N ALA A 58 -6.22 -15.65 -8.15
CA ALA A 58 -4.89 -16.09 -8.58
C ALA A 58 -3.81 -15.26 -7.89
N ASP A 59 -2.78 -15.93 -7.36
CA ASP A 59 -1.56 -15.24 -6.95
C ASP A 59 -0.80 -14.77 -8.20
N ILE A 60 -0.74 -13.45 -8.37
CA ILE A 60 0.00 -12.80 -9.47
C ILE A 60 1.18 -11.98 -8.96
N SER A 61 1.60 -12.16 -7.70
CA SER A 61 2.62 -11.34 -7.03
C SER A 61 3.89 -11.20 -7.85
N ALA A 62 4.38 -12.31 -8.41
CA ALA A 62 5.59 -12.31 -9.23
C ALA A 62 5.36 -11.65 -10.60
N ALA A 63 4.22 -11.93 -11.24
CA ALA A 63 3.90 -11.44 -12.57
C ALA A 63 3.61 -9.93 -12.58
N SER A 64 3.04 -9.39 -11.50
CA SER A 64 2.75 -7.96 -11.35
C SER A 64 3.95 -7.13 -10.90
N GLY A 65 5.08 -7.76 -10.57
CA GLY A 65 6.23 -7.07 -9.98
C GLY A 65 6.05 -6.63 -8.53
N LEU A 66 4.93 -7.01 -7.89
CA LEU A 66 4.61 -6.65 -6.50
C LEU A 66 5.24 -7.58 -5.46
N ASN A 67 5.91 -8.67 -5.87
CA ASN A 67 6.60 -9.64 -5.01
C ASN A 67 7.90 -9.08 -4.35
N LEU A 68 7.80 -7.91 -3.73
CA LEU A 68 8.89 -7.20 -3.08
C LEU A 68 9.16 -7.78 -1.69
N ILE A 69 10.43 -7.84 -1.29
CA ILE A 69 10.85 -8.18 0.09
C ILE A 69 10.75 -6.96 1.03
N ASP A 70 9.72 -6.15 0.82
CA ASP A 70 9.49 -4.91 1.54
C ASP A 70 8.39 -5.15 2.59
N ASP A 71 8.55 -4.61 3.80
CA ASP A 71 7.51 -4.68 4.82
C ASP A 71 6.50 -3.54 4.60
N THR A 72 5.67 -3.68 3.56
CA THR A 72 4.70 -2.66 3.12
C THR A 72 3.54 -2.51 4.12
N ARG A 73 3.10 -1.26 4.31
CA ARG A 73 2.10 -0.87 5.32
C ARG A 73 0.94 -0.05 4.78
N ALA A 74 1.14 0.65 3.66
CA ALA A 74 0.08 1.38 2.99
C ALA A 74 0.35 1.42 1.48
N ILE A 75 -0.74 1.55 0.73
CA ILE A 75 -0.75 1.67 -0.73
C ILE A 75 -1.69 2.82 -1.11
N ILE A 76 -1.28 3.60 -2.10
CA ILE A 76 -2.09 4.65 -2.73
C ILE A 76 -1.99 4.43 -4.23
N ALA A 77 -3.13 4.28 -4.90
CA ALA A 77 -3.21 4.24 -6.35
C ALA A 77 -3.47 5.65 -6.87
N THR A 78 -2.68 6.10 -7.84
CA THR A 78 -2.80 7.42 -8.47
C THR A 78 -2.16 7.39 -9.85
N ASP A 79 -2.70 8.12 -10.81
CA ASP A 79 -2.01 8.43 -12.07
C ASP A 79 -0.96 9.52 -11.76
N TRP A 80 0.30 9.13 -11.51
CA TRP A 80 1.31 10.04 -10.96
C TRP A 80 1.90 10.96 -12.03
N ASP A 81 2.02 10.47 -13.26
CA ASP A 81 2.59 11.20 -14.39
C ASP A 81 1.54 11.77 -15.36
N HIS A 82 0.25 11.55 -15.07
CA HIS A 82 -0.91 12.04 -15.81
C HIS A 82 -1.04 11.43 -17.21
N ASP A 83 -0.65 10.16 -17.35
CA ASP A 83 -0.58 9.48 -18.63
C ASP A 83 -1.75 8.49 -18.88
N GLY A 84 -2.63 8.34 -17.89
CA GLY A 84 -3.87 7.57 -17.97
C GLY A 84 -3.80 6.15 -17.44
N ASP A 85 -2.62 5.68 -17.00
CA ASP A 85 -2.51 4.46 -16.20
C ASP A 85 -2.34 4.77 -14.71
N LEU A 86 -2.77 3.83 -13.84
CA LEU A 86 -2.67 4.02 -12.39
C LEU A 86 -1.34 3.49 -11.89
N ASP A 87 -0.56 4.33 -11.25
CA ASP A 87 0.65 3.99 -10.50
C ASP A 87 0.34 3.68 -9.05
N LEU A 88 1.32 3.08 -8.35
CA LEU A 88 1.23 2.78 -6.93
C LEU A 88 2.33 3.46 -6.13
N TRP A 89 1.95 4.28 -5.17
CA TRP A 89 2.82 4.68 -4.06
C TRP A 89 2.63 3.71 -2.91
N VAL A 90 3.73 3.19 -2.38
CA VAL A 90 3.72 2.33 -1.19
C VAL A 90 4.59 2.92 -0.09
N THR A 91 4.13 2.77 1.15
CA THR A 91 4.95 3.04 2.32
C THR A 91 5.41 1.74 2.93
N ASN A 92 6.70 1.64 3.18
CA ASN A 92 7.32 0.52 3.84
C ASN A 92 7.73 0.92 5.24
N ARG A 93 7.69 -0.07 6.12
CA ARG A 93 8.24 0.08 7.44
C ARG A 93 9.75 0.32 7.39
N GLU A 94 10.42 -0.45 6.54
CA GLU A 94 11.86 -0.43 6.35
C GLU A 94 12.29 0.42 5.17
N GLY A 95 13.59 0.64 5.06
CA GLY A 95 14.17 1.31 3.89
C GLY A 95 14.07 0.42 2.64
N PRO A 96 13.67 0.96 1.47
CA PRO A 96 13.19 2.34 1.24
C PRO A 96 11.78 2.55 1.80
N ARG A 97 11.59 3.61 2.62
CA ARG A 97 10.33 3.89 3.33
C ARG A 97 9.16 4.26 2.44
N VAL A 98 9.44 4.84 1.28
CA VAL A 98 8.45 5.21 0.29
C VAL A 98 8.98 4.77 -1.06
N ARG A 99 8.14 4.12 -1.85
CA ARG A 99 8.47 3.63 -3.19
C ARG A 99 7.33 3.97 -4.15
N LEU A 100 7.71 4.46 -5.32
CA LEU A 100 6.82 4.56 -6.49
C LEU A 100 7.00 3.29 -7.33
N LEU A 101 5.89 2.67 -7.68
CA LEU A 101 5.79 1.58 -8.64
C LEU A 101 5.00 2.14 -9.82
N ARG A 102 5.73 2.56 -10.85
CA ARG A 102 5.17 3.21 -12.02
C ARG A 102 4.73 2.17 -13.04
N ASN A 103 3.46 2.19 -13.41
CA ASN A 103 2.98 1.44 -14.55
C ASN A 103 3.35 2.20 -15.82
N ASN A 104 3.63 1.44 -16.89
CA ASN A 104 3.96 2.03 -18.18
C ASN A 104 3.26 1.17 -19.23
N LEU A 105 1.94 1.29 -19.28
CA LEU A 105 1.13 0.58 -20.26
C LEU A 105 1.40 1.15 -21.66
N GLU A 106 1.38 0.28 -22.66
CA GLU A 106 1.39 0.69 -24.06
C GLU A 106 0.13 1.50 -24.37
N GLN A 107 0.22 2.41 -25.34
CA GLN A 107 -0.83 3.41 -25.58
C GLN A 107 -2.19 2.78 -25.94
N ASP A 108 -2.19 1.60 -26.55
CA ASP A 108 -3.38 0.81 -26.88
C ASP A 108 -3.97 0.05 -25.69
N GLN A 109 -3.22 -0.08 -24.59
CA GLN A 109 -3.63 -0.75 -23.36
C GLN A 109 -4.11 0.21 -22.27
N ARG A 110 -3.85 1.52 -22.43
CA ARG A 110 -4.31 2.54 -21.48
C ARG A 110 -5.82 2.69 -21.55
N SER A 111 -6.46 2.76 -20.38
CA SER A 111 -7.88 3.14 -20.30
C SER A 111 -8.08 4.54 -20.87
N GLY A 112 -9.26 4.81 -21.42
CA GLY A 112 -9.64 6.16 -21.84
C GLY A 112 -9.64 7.10 -20.63
N SER A 113 -8.57 7.88 -20.47
CA SER A 113 -8.42 8.87 -19.40
C SER A 113 -8.58 10.29 -19.96
N VAL A 114 -9.04 11.20 -19.11
CA VAL A 114 -9.07 12.62 -19.40
C VAL A 114 -8.58 13.36 -18.17
N SER A 115 -7.44 14.04 -18.29
CA SER A 115 -6.90 14.91 -17.23
C SER A 115 -7.05 16.36 -17.64
N LEU A 116 -7.52 17.20 -16.72
CA LEU A 116 -7.85 18.61 -16.97
C LEU A 116 -7.17 19.49 -15.92
N HIS A 117 -6.25 20.35 -16.36
CA HIS A 117 -5.66 21.38 -15.51
C HIS A 117 -6.33 22.73 -15.80
N LEU A 118 -7.06 23.25 -14.81
CA LEU A 118 -7.80 24.49 -14.94
C LEU A 118 -6.97 25.65 -14.39
N LYS A 119 -6.93 26.77 -15.14
CA LYS A 119 -6.25 27.99 -14.72
C LYS A 119 -7.16 29.18 -14.93
N GLY A 120 -7.48 29.89 -13.85
CA GLY A 120 -8.26 31.12 -13.92
C GLY A 120 -7.49 32.25 -14.61
N THR A 121 -8.15 33.00 -15.47
CA THR A 121 -7.58 34.18 -16.14
C THR A 121 -8.17 35.49 -15.64
N THR A 122 -9.48 35.53 -15.39
CA THR A 122 -10.22 36.67 -14.82
C THR A 122 -10.83 36.38 -13.45
N CYS A 123 -10.72 35.14 -12.98
CA CYS A 123 -11.19 34.66 -11.68
C CYS A 123 -9.99 34.19 -10.83
N ASN A 124 -10.27 33.49 -9.73
CA ASN A 124 -9.21 32.92 -8.90
C ASN A 124 -8.32 31.97 -9.72
N LEU A 125 -7.00 32.04 -9.52
CA LEU A 125 -6.00 31.34 -10.34
C LEU A 125 -6.19 29.82 -10.35
N ASP A 126 -6.64 29.27 -9.23
CA ASP A 126 -6.88 27.83 -9.05
C ASP A 126 -8.22 27.36 -9.65
N ALA A 127 -8.97 28.27 -10.29
CA ALA A 127 -10.27 28.00 -10.91
C ALA A 127 -11.29 27.33 -9.96
N ILE A 128 -11.19 27.59 -8.65
CA ILE A 128 -12.11 27.08 -7.63
C ILE A 128 -13.54 27.51 -7.99
N GLY A 129 -14.44 26.52 -8.07
CA GLY A 129 -15.84 26.72 -8.46
C GLY A 129 -16.13 26.57 -9.96
N ALA A 130 -15.13 26.28 -10.80
CA ALA A 130 -15.35 25.95 -12.20
C ALA A 130 -16.22 24.68 -12.36
N LYS A 131 -17.05 24.67 -13.41
CA LYS A 131 -17.88 23.52 -13.79
C LYS A 131 -17.50 23.08 -15.19
N LEU A 132 -17.26 21.79 -15.37
CA LEU A 132 -16.97 21.17 -16.65
C LEU A 132 -18.00 20.10 -16.95
N THR A 133 -18.38 20.02 -18.22
CA THR A 133 -19.26 19.00 -18.76
C THR A 133 -18.52 18.33 -19.90
N LEU A 134 -18.29 17.03 -19.80
CA LEU A 134 -17.82 16.19 -20.90
C LEU A 134 -19.06 15.73 -21.67
N ILE A 135 -19.13 16.02 -22.98
CA ILE A 135 -20.26 15.73 -23.86
C ILE A 135 -19.87 14.59 -24.80
#